data_AF-A0A3Q0J021-F1
#
_entry.id   AF-A0A3Q0J021-F1
#
_cell.length_a   1.000
_cell.length_b   1.000
_cell.length_c   1.000
_cell.angle_alpha   90.00
_cell.angle_beta   90.00
_cell.angle_gamma   90.00
#
_symmetry.space_group_name_H-M   'P 1'
#
loop_
_entity.id
_entity.type
_entity.pdbx_description
1 polymer ?
#
loop_
_entity_poly.entity_id
_entity_poly.type
_entity_poly.pdbx_seq_one_letter_code
_entity_poly.pdbx_strand_id
1 'polypeptide(L)'
;MGQSEMKQHWNQLDSLQSRCLNHLLLKTISDDLSGRRIHTQFSTHTQTGRIFTVKPNLQTTPKQLTIRGVDFDPRNAFVAAEGCVLICADFKQIELRVLTHLSQDKELKTAIESEDDVFKSIASQWHRRPLAEITEDTRTQTKSIVYAIIYGMGPRTLAAKLDLSLEEAADLYVSFKRKYADIETFCNRVVAECRQNGYVRTLCGRRRYIEDINASDNKAKGKFTTTHISIFLQGALP
;
A
#
# COMPACT_ATOMS: atom_id res chain seq x y z
N MET A 1 -25.25 11.04 17.71
CA MET A 1 -23.82 11.00 17.35
C MET A 1 -23.04 10.71 18.63
N GLY A 2 -22.27 9.63 18.66
CA GLY A 2 -21.50 9.26 19.86
C GLY A 2 -20.28 10.17 20.03
N GLN A 3 -19.80 10.37 21.27
CA GLN A 3 -18.58 11.15 21.54
C GLN A 3 -17.36 10.64 20.75
N SER A 4 -17.29 9.33 20.49
CA SER A 4 -16.22 8.70 19.69
C SER A 4 -16.21 9.18 18.23
N GLU A 5 -17.39 9.25 17.61
CA GLU A 5 -17.57 9.67 16.22
C GLU A 5 -17.24 11.16 16.03
N MET A 6 -17.65 11.99 16.99
CA MET A 6 -17.26 13.41 17.03
C MET A 6 -15.73 13.58 17.09
N LYS A 7 -15.06 12.81 17.94
CA LYS A 7 -13.61 12.86 18.08
C LYS A 7 -12.90 12.45 16.78
N GLN A 8 -13.42 11.44 16.09
CA GLN A 8 -12.89 11.01 14.79
C GLN A 8 -13.03 12.11 13.72
N HIS A 9 -14.22 12.70 13.57
CA HIS A 9 -14.44 13.80 12.63
C HIS A 9 -13.56 15.01 12.93
N TRP A 10 -13.41 15.36 14.22
CA TRP A 10 -12.52 16.45 14.64
C TRP A 10 -11.06 16.19 14.24
N ASN A 11 -10.54 15.00 14.52
CA ASN A 11 -9.17 14.63 14.18
C ASN A 11 -8.92 14.64 12.66
N GLN A 12 -9.93 14.26 11.86
CA GLN A 12 -9.85 14.31 10.40
C GLN A 12 -9.77 15.75 9.89
N LEU A 13 -10.61 16.66 10.42
CA LEU A 13 -10.58 18.08 10.07
C LEU A 13 -9.26 18.74 10.48
N ASP A 14 -8.82 18.51 11.72
CA ASP A 14 -7.57 19.06 12.24
C ASP A 14 -6.37 18.61 11.41
N SER A 15 -6.30 17.32 11.05
CA SER A 15 -5.25 16.81 10.17
C SER A 15 -5.32 17.41 8.75
N LEU A 16 -6.52 17.62 8.20
CA LEU A 16 -6.69 18.21 6.87
C LEU A 16 -6.24 19.67 6.85
N GLN A 17 -6.58 20.43 7.88
CA GLN A 17 -6.16 21.82 8.00
C GLN A 17 -4.65 21.94 8.28
N SER A 18 -4.16 21.31 9.35
CA SER A 18 -2.80 21.49 9.85
C SER A 18 -1.75 20.85 8.93
N ARG A 19 -1.99 19.62 8.44
CA ARG A 19 -0.98 18.83 7.70
C ARG A 19 -1.08 19.00 6.19
N CYS A 20 -2.20 19.48 5.67
CA CYS A 20 -2.40 19.67 4.23
C CYS A 20 -2.56 21.15 3.87
N LEU A 21 -3.70 21.76 4.23
CA LEU A 21 -4.03 23.11 3.74
C LEU A 21 -3.02 24.17 4.14
N ASN A 22 -2.63 24.22 5.42
CA ASN A 22 -1.66 25.20 5.90
C ASN A 22 -0.32 25.08 5.17
N HIS A 23 0.17 23.86 4.93
CA HIS A 23 1.43 23.65 4.22
C HIS A 23 1.37 24.01 2.73
N LEU A 24 0.22 23.82 2.09
CA LEU A 24 0.01 24.21 0.70
C LEU A 24 -0.07 25.75 0.59
N LEU A 25 -0.86 26.39 1.45
CA LEU A 25 -1.13 27.84 1.41
C LEU A 25 0.06 28.70 1.84
N LEU A 26 0.82 28.29 2.85
CA LEU A 26 2.00 29.05 3.31
C LEU A 26 3.14 29.06 2.28
N LYS A 27 3.15 28.12 1.34
CA LYS A 27 4.22 27.97 0.33
C LYS A 27 3.84 28.47 -1.06
N THR A 28 2.57 28.78 -1.30
CA THR A 28 2.11 29.45 -2.52
C THR A 28 2.45 30.93 -2.60
N ILE A 29 2.99 31.52 -1.52
CA ILE A 29 3.40 32.93 -1.48
C ILE A 29 4.86 33.02 -1.94
N SER A 30 5.07 33.01 -3.26
CA SER A 30 6.31 33.49 -3.89
C SER A 30 5.95 34.68 -4.77
N ASP A 31 6.69 35.79 -4.64
CA ASP A 31 6.35 37.14 -5.13
C ASP A 31 6.37 37.36 -6.67
N ASP A 32 6.43 36.29 -7.48
CA ASP A 32 6.37 36.41 -8.94
C ASP A 32 4.92 36.19 -9.44
N LEU A 33 4.52 36.85 -10.51
CA LEU A 33 3.22 36.65 -11.19
C LEU A 33 3.12 35.27 -11.90
N SER A 34 4.21 34.48 -11.94
CA SER A 34 4.18 33.01 -12.10
C SER A 34 3.62 32.25 -10.86
N GLY A 35 3.37 32.98 -9.78
CA GLY A 35 3.15 32.56 -8.39
C GLY A 35 1.74 32.10 -8.03
N ARG A 36 1.16 31.20 -8.85
CA ARG A 36 0.02 30.36 -8.41
C ARG A 36 0.34 28.86 -8.44
N ARG A 37 1.61 28.49 -8.63
CA ARG A 37 2.05 27.09 -8.70
C ARG A 37 2.83 26.71 -7.44
N ILE A 38 2.60 25.48 -6.98
CA ILE A 38 3.35 24.90 -5.87
C ILE A 38 4.56 24.16 -6.44
N HIS A 39 5.75 24.57 -6.02
CA HIS A 39 6.99 23.90 -6.37
C HIS A 39 7.39 22.95 -5.23
N THR A 40 7.28 21.64 -5.49
CA THR A 40 7.76 20.60 -4.56
C THR A 40 9.19 20.17 -4.90
N GLN A 41 9.88 19.58 -3.93
CA GLN A 41 11.22 19.02 -4.11
C GLN A 41 11.14 17.50 -4.11
N PHE A 42 11.73 16.87 -5.12
CA PHE A 42 11.83 15.41 -5.19
C PHE A 42 13.07 14.93 -4.43
N SER A 43 12.94 13.83 -3.70
CA SER A 43 14.04 13.14 -3.04
C SER A 43 13.97 11.64 -3.28
N THR A 44 15.12 11.01 -3.45
CA THR A 44 15.29 9.57 -3.73
C THR A 44 15.88 8.80 -2.53
N HIS A 45 16.10 9.47 -1.40
CA HIS A 45 16.77 8.93 -0.21
C HIS A 45 15.86 7.99 0.62
N THR A 46 15.10 7.12 -0.03
CA THR A 46 14.29 6.10 0.65
C THR A 46 14.99 4.76 0.61
N GLN A 47 14.77 3.93 1.64
CA GLN A 47 15.35 2.59 1.69
C GLN A 47 14.84 1.68 0.55
N THR A 48 13.65 1.98 0.01
CA THR A 48 13.03 1.26 -1.12
C THR A 48 13.40 1.85 -2.48
N GLY A 49 14.10 2.98 -2.55
CA GLY A 49 14.41 3.66 -3.82
C GLY A 49 13.23 4.44 -4.42
N ARG A 50 12.06 4.44 -3.77
CA ARG A 50 10.93 5.28 -4.14
C ARG A 50 11.28 6.76 -4.08
N ILE A 51 10.82 7.50 -5.08
CA ILE A 51 10.82 8.96 -5.06
C ILE A 51 9.76 9.43 -4.08
N PHE A 52 10.11 10.39 -3.24
CA PHE A 52 9.15 11.11 -2.41
C PHE A 52 9.27 12.62 -2.55
N THR A 53 8.17 13.31 -2.27
CA THR A 53 8.12 14.78 -2.34
C THR A 53 8.26 15.40 -0.96
N VAL A 54 9.04 16.48 -0.86
CA VAL A 54 9.18 17.29 0.35
C VAL A 54 8.92 18.76 0.03
N LYS A 55 8.46 19.50 1.04
CA LYS A 55 8.37 20.98 1.01
C LYS A 55 7.48 21.58 -0.12
N PRO A 56 6.21 21.19 -0.34
CA PRO A 56 5.38 20.32 0.50
C PRO A 56 5.33 18.88 -0.03
N ASN A 57 4.92 17.93 0.83
CA ASN A 57 4.72 16.55 0.40
C ASN A 57 3.36 16.40 -0.30
N LEU A 58 3.38 16.34 -1.63
CA LEU A 58 2.17 16.23 -2.46
C LEU A 58 1.64 14.80 -2.55
N GLN A 59 2.47 13.79 -2.28
CA GLN A 59 2.03 12.39 -2.29
C GLN A 59 1.09 12.05 -1.13
N THR A 60 1.21 12.77 -0.01
CA THR A 60 0.39 12.58 1.18
C THR A 60 -0.89 13.40 1.19
N THR A 61 -1.20 14.13 0.11
CA THR A 61 -2.46 14.88 -0.01
C THR A 61 -3.65 13.92 0.18
N PRO A 62 -4.53 14.17 1.17
CA PRO A 62 -5.68 13.32 1.43
C PRO A 62 -6.52 13.09 0.17
N LYS A 63 -7.20 11.93 0.11
CA LYS A 63 -8.30 11.73 -0.84
C LYS A 63 -9.55 12.45 -0.34
N GLN A 64 -10.58 12.52 -1.17
CA GLN A 64 -11.90 13.01 -0.77
C GLN A 64 -12.33 12.39 0.56
N LEU A 65 -12.82 13.24 1.45
CA LEU A 65 -13.34 12.89 2.75
C LEU A 65 -14.72 13.51 2.93
N THR A 66 -15.71 12.71 3.30
CA THR A 66 -17.05 13.19 3.62
C THR A 66 -17.19 13.33 5.13
N ILE A 67 -17.44 14.54 5.63
CA ILE A 67 -17.73 14.78 7.04
C ILE A 67 -19.10 15.40 7.14
N ARG A 68 -20.01 14.73 7.86
CA ARG A 68 -21.38 15.20 8.10
C ARG A 68 -22.12 15.59 6.81
N GLY A 69 -21.92 14.82 5.73
CA GLY A 69 -22.54 15.06 4.43
C GLY A 69 -21.88 16.16 3.58
N VAL A 70 -20.77 16.74 4.05
CA VAL A 70 -19.97 17.69 3.26
C VAL A 70 -18.74 16.97 2.73
N ASP A 71 -18.55 17.02 1.42
CA ASP A 71 -17.40 16.46 0.74
C ASP A 71 -16.23 17.46 0.69
N PHE A 72 -15.08 17.03 1.18
CA PHE A 72 -13.83 17.77 1.12
C PHE A 72 -12.83 16.99 0.27
N ASP A 73 -12.49 17.51 -0.91
CA ASP A 73 -11.40 16.99 -1.72
C ASP A 73 -10.30 18.04 -1.92
N PRO A 74 -9.21 17.98 -1.12
CA PRO A 74 -8.07 18.87 -1.27
C PRO A 74 -7.38 18.77 -2.64
N ARG A 75 -7.58 17.67 -3.38
CA ARG A 75 -6.96 17.46 -4.69
C ARG A 75 -7.60 18.32 -5.77
N ASN A 76 -8.85 18.75 -5.57
CA ASN A 76 -9.53 19.66 -6.50
C ASN A 76 -8.91 21.07 -6.51
N ALA A 77 -8.06 21.40 -5.54
CA ALA A 77 -7.30 22.66 -5.56
C ALA A 77 -6.18 22.66 -6.63
N PHE A 78 -5.78 21.50 -7.15
CA PHE A 78 -4.76 21.42 -8.21
C PHE A 78 -5.45 21.47 -9.57
N VAL A 79 -5.29 22.59 -10.27
CA VAL A 79 -5.91 22.83 -11.58
C VAL A 79 -4.87 22.90 -12.69
N ALA A 80 -5.28 22.51 -13.90
CA ALA A 80 -4.48 22.74 -15.09
C ALA A 80 -4.39 24.24 -15.41
N ALA A 81 -3.37 24.63 -16.16
CA ALA A 81 -3.34 25.97 -16.76
C ALA A 81 -4.49 26.12 -17.77
N GLU A 82 -4.84 27.37 -18.10
CA GLU A 82 -5.86 27.66 -19.11
C GLU A 82 -5.53 26.98 -20.45
N GLY A 83 -6.55 26.41 -21.09
CA GLY A 83 -6.39 25.63 -22.34
C GLY A 83 -5.75 24.25 -22.16
N CYS A 84 -5.39 23.84 -20.94
CA CYS A 84 -4.74 22.56 -20.65
C CYS A 84 -5.63 21.62 -19.83
N VAL A 85 -5.26 20.34 -19.80
CA VAL A 85 -5.91 19.31 -18.96
C VAL A 85 -4.88 18.57 -18.11
N LEU A 86 -5.29 18.04 -16.96
CA LEU A 86 -4.47 17.13 -16.16
C LEU A 86 -4.64 15.71 -16.67
N ILE A 87 -3.52 15.02 -16.92
CA ILE A 87 -3.51 13.61 -17.32
C ILE A 87 -2.94 12.80 -16.15
N CYS A 88 -3.65 11.74 -15.76
CA CYS A 88 -3.21 10.79 -14.75
C CYS A 88 -3.04 9.42 -15.40
N ALA A 89 -1.86 8.81 -15.22
CA ALA A 89 -1.59 7.44 -15.63
C ALA A 89 -1.22 6.64 -14.38
N ASP A 90 -2.07 5.68 -14.03
CA ASP A 90 -1.88 4.80 -12.87
C ASP A 90 -1.64 3.36 -13.33
N PHE A 91 -0.66 2.70 -12.73
CA PHE A 91 -0.41 1.29 -13.03
C PHE A 91 -1.39 0.41 -12.26
N LYS A 92 -2.22 -0.33 -13.00
CA LYS A 92 -3.16 -1.32 -12.46
C LYS A 92 -2.42 -2.42 -11.67
N GLN A 93 -2.47 -2.34 -10.34
CA GLN A 93 -1.96 -3.33 -9.37
C GLN A 93 -0.50 -3.73 -9.60
N ILE A 94 0.38 -2.76 -9.86
CA ILE A 94 1.77 -3.05 -10.26
C ILE A 94 2.55 -3.90 -9.26
N GLU A 95 2.37 -3.68 -7.95
CA GLU A 95 3.03 -4.50 -6.91
C GLU A 95 2.63 -5.98 -7.00
N LEU A 96 1.35 -6.26 -7.28
CA LEU A 96 0.85 -7.61 -7.43
C LEU A 96 1.40 -8.25 -8.71
N ARG A 97 1.49 -7.49 -9.81
CA ARG A 97 2.08 -7.97 -11.08
C ARG A 97 3.56 -8.29 -10.94
N VAL A 98 4.31 -7.45 -10.23
CA VAL A 98 5.72 -7.70 -9.91
C VAL A 98 5.84 -8.94 -9.02
N LEU A 99 4.98 -9.10 -8.01
CA LEU A 99 4.97 -10.29 -7.17
C LEU A 99 4.73 -11.55 -8.01
N THR A 100 3.70 -11.57 -8.86
CA THR A 100 3.41 -12.68 -9.77
C THR A 100 4.59 -13.01 -10.67
N HIS A 101 5.25 -11.99 -11.22
CA HIS A 101 6.43 -12.19 -12.05
C HIS A 101 7.61 -12.79 -11.24
N LEU A 102 7.81 -12.38 -9.99
CA LEU A 102 8.91 -12.87 -9.17
C LEU A 102 8.65 -14.25 -8.57
N SER A 103 7.40 -14.52 -8.17
CA SER A 103 6.99 -15.81 -7.60
C SER A 103 6.70 -16.86 -8.66
N GLN A 104 6.35 -16.46 -9.89
CA GLN A 104 5.85 -17.33 -10.95
C GLN A 104 4.59 -18.12 -10.54
N ASP A 105 3.83 -17.58 -9.59
CA ASP A 105 2.61 -18.21 -9.07
C ASP A 105 1.52 -18.29 -10.14
N LYS A 106 1.12 -19.52 -10.49
CA LYS A 106 0.20 -19.79 -11.59
C LYS A 106 -1.23 -19.31 -11.30
N GLU A 107 -1.66 -19.45 -10.05
CA GLU A 107 -2.99 -19.02 -9.60
C GLU A 107 -3.10 -17.50 -9.67
N LEU A 108 -2.08 -16.79 -9.15
CA LEU A 108 -2.04 -15.34 -9.18
C LEU A 108 -1.86 -14.80 -10.59
N LYS A 109 -1.09 -15.50 -11.45
CA LYS A 109 -0.97 -15.17 -12.87
C LYS A 109 -2.32 -15.26 -13.59
N THR A 110 -3.01 -16.38 -13.43
CA THR A 110 -4.35 -16.60 -14.01
C THR A 110 -5.32 -15.53 -13.53
N ALA A 111 -5.29 -15.20 -12.23
CA ALA A 111 -6.14 -14.15 -11.67
C ALA A 111 -5.84 -12.76 -12.27
N ILE A 112 -4.56 -12.39 -12.44
CA ILE A 112 -4.17 -11.09 -13.02
C ILE A 112 -4.49 -11.00 -14.52
N GLU A 113 -4.42 -12.12 -15.23
CA GLU A 113 -4.72 -12.20 -16.67
C GLU A 113 -6.23 -12.28 -16.95
N SER A 114 -7.05 -12.64 -15.96
CA SER A 114 -8.51 -12.60 -16.07
C SER A 114 -9.05 -11.17 -16.15
N GLU A 115 -10.20 -10.99 -16.80
CA GLU A 115 -10.90 -9.70 -16.84
C GLU A 115 -11.57 -9.34 -15.50
N ASP A 116 -11.73 -10.33 -14.62
CA ASP A 116 -12.35 -10.16 -13.31
C ASP A 116 -11.45 -9.42 -12.33
N ASP A 117 -12.07 -8.66 -11.40
CA ASP A 117 -11.33 -8.03 -10.32
C ASP A 117 -10.78 -9.09 -9.35
N VAL A 118 -9.45 -9.23 -9.33
CA VAL A 118 -8.73 -10.19 -8.48
C VAL A 118 -9.18 -10.13 -7.01
N PHE A 119 -9.41 -8.93 -6.47
CA PHE A 119 -9.81 -8.78 -5.07
C PHE A 119 -11.28 -9.17 -4.87
N LYS A 120 -12.17 -8.90 -5.83
CA LYS A 120 -13.55 -9.42 -5.76
C LYS A 120 -13.59 -10.94 -5.85
N SER A 121 -12.76 -11.55 -6.71
CA SER A 121 -12.66 -13.00 -6.82
C SER A 121 -12.16 -13.65 -5.53
N ILE A 122 -11.14 -13.06 -4.90
CA ILE A 122 -10.64 -13.49 -3.59
C ILE A 122 -11.72 -13.30 -2.51
N ALA A 123 -12.41 -12.16 -2.48
CA ALA A 123 -13.47 -11.88 -1.51
C ALA A 123 -14.65 -12.86 -1.63
N SER A 124 -15.06 -13.16 -2.86
CA SER A 124 -16.10 -14.14 -3.19
C SER A 124 -15.79 -15.51 -2.58
N GLN A 125 -14.54 -15.96 -2.72
CA GLN A 125 -14.07 -17.21 -2.14
C GLN A 125 -14.00 -17.16 -0.60
N TRP A 126 -13.52 -16.06 -0.02
CA TRP A 126 -13.41 -15.89 1.44
C TRP A 126 -14.76 -15.85 2.14
N HIS A 127 -15.71 -15.08 1.61
CA HIS A 127 -17.05 -14.94 2.17
C HIS A 127 -18.00 -16.06 1.71
N ARG A 128 -17.57 -16.93 0.78
CA ARG A 128 -18.39 -17.97 0.14
C ARG A 128 -19.67 -17.39 -0.47
N ARG A 129 -19.54 -16.24 -1.15
CA ARG A 129 -20.64 -15.53 -1.82
C ARG A 129 -20.36 -15.40 -3.31
N PRO A 130 -21.38 -15.39 -4.19
CA PRO A 130 -21.21 -15.11 -5.61
C PRO A 130 -20.48 -13.77 -5.84
N LEU A 131 -19.70 -13.68 -6.93
CA LEU A 131 -18.95 -12.46 -7.29
C LEU A 131 -19.85 -11.22 -7.39
N ALA A 132 -21.09 -11.40 -7.86
CA ALA A 132 -22.10 -10.35 -7.99
C ALA A 132 -22.55 -9.74 -6.64
N GLU A 133 -22.40 -10.47 -5.53
CA GLU A 133 -22.75 -10.01 -4.18
C GLU A 133 -21.59 -9.30 -3.47
N ILE A 134 -20.41 -9.25 -4.08
CA ILE A 134 -19.25 -8.60 -3.49
C ILE A 134 -19.32 -7.09 -3.73
N THR A 135 -19.50 -6.37 -2.62
CA THR A 135 -19.53 -4.91 -2.60
C THR A 135 -18.14 -4.30 -2.82
N GLU A 136 -18.09 -3.02 -3.22
CA GLU A 136 -16.82 -2.30 -3.37
C GLU A 136 -16.10 -2.08 -2.04
N ASP A 137 -16.85 -2.01 -0.94
CA ASP A 137 -16.29 -1.92 0.41
C ASP A 137 -15.57 -3.22 0.78
N THR A 138 -16.25 -4.36 0.59
CA THR A 138 -15.65 -5.70 0.79
C THR A 138 -14.41 -5.87 -0.08
N ARG A 139 -14.46 -5.45 -1.35
CA ARG A 139 -13.29 -5.49 -2.24
C ARG A 139 -12.12 -4.65 -1.69
N THR A 140 -12.38 -3.43 -1.22
CA THR A 140 -11.35 -2.53 -0.67
C THR A 140 -10.72 -3.12 0.60
N GLN A 141 -11.54 -3.74 1.44
CA GLN A 141 -11.11 -4.47 2.63
C GLN A 141 -10.22 -5.66 2.23
N THR A 142 -10.69 -6.53 1.31
CA THR A 142 -9.94 -7.67 0.77
C THR A 142 -8.61 -7.26 0.19
N LYS A 143 -8.57 -6.18 -0.61
CA LYS A 143 -7.32 -5.62 -1.13
C LYS A 143 -6.34 -5.29 -0.01
N SER A 144 -6.80 -4.59 1.02
CA SER A 144 -5.96 -4.18 2.15
C SER A 144 -5.39 -5.39 2.91
N ILE A 145 -6.19 -6.45 3.02
CA ILE A 145 -5.81 -7.71 3.67
C ILE A 145 -4.80 -8.49 2.84
N VAL A 146 -5.04 -8.66 1.53
CA VAL A 146 -4.13 -9.36 0.64
C VAL A 146 -2.76 -8.70 0.66
N TYR A 147 -2.69 -7.38 0.55
CA TYR A 147 -1.42 -6.66 0.67
C TYR A 147 -0.81 -6.82 2.06
N ALA A 148 -1.60 -6.80 3.13
CA ALA A 148 -1.08 -7.04 4.47
C ALA A 148 -0.44 -8.43 4.61
N ILE A 149 -1.09 -9.48 4.09
CA ILE A 149 -0.57 -10.86 4.11
C ILE A 149 0.70 -10.97 3.24
N ILE A 150 0.71 -10.38 2.04
CA ILE A 150 1.88 -10.29 1.17
C ILE A 150 3.04 -9.60 1.90
N TYR A 151 2.74 -8.53 2.65
CA TYR A 151 3.72 -7.85 3.49
C TYR A 151 3.95 -8.56 4.83
N GLY A 152 3.61 -9.85 4.97
CA GLY A 152 3.99 -10.65 6.15
C GLY A 152 3.20 -10.34 7.42
N MET A 153 1.98 -9.81 7.31
CA MET A 153 1.05 -9.72 8.45
C MET A 153 0.66 -11.12 8.92
N GLY A 154 0.82 -11.38 10.22
CA GLY A 154 0.43 -12.67 10.82
C GLY A 154 -1.05 -12.76 11.21
N PRO A 155 -1.56 -13.96 11.53
CA PRO A 155 -2.98 -14.21 11.83
C PRO A 155 -3.57 -13.38 12.98
N ARG A 156 -2.79 -13.10 14.04
CA ARG A 156 -3.27 -12.28 15.18
C ARG A 156 -3.58 -10.84 14.76
N THR A 157 -2.70 -10.22 13.98
CA THR A 157 -2.91 -8.85 13.47
C THR A 157 -4.01 -8.83 12.41
N LEU A 158 -4.14 -9.93 11.65
CA LEU A 158 -5.22 -10.15 10.70
C LEU A 158 -6.59 -10.17 11.40
N ALA A 159 -6.73 -10.98 12.46
CA ALA A 159 -7.94 -11.09 13.27
C ALA A 159 -8.40 -9.72 13.78
N ALA A 160 -7.47 -8.94 14.36
CA ALA A 160 -7.78 -7.61 14.87
C ALA A 160 -8.19 -6.60 13.79
N LYS A 161 -7.68 -6.73 12.55
CA LYS A 161 -8.07 -5.85 11.43
C LYS A 161 -9.40 -6.23 10.79
N LEU A 162 -9.74 -7.51 10.85
CA LEU A 162 -10.93 -8.07 10.22
C LEU A 162 -12.12 -8.20 11.18
N ASP A 163 -11.90 -7.94 12.46
CA ASP A 163 -12.87 -8.22 13.52
C ASP A 163 -13.36 -9.67 13.48
N LEU A 164 -12.41 -10.59 13.27
CA LEU A 164 -12.64 -12.04 13.23
C LEU A 164 -12.06 -12.70 14.47
N SER A 165 -12.53 -13.91 14.77
CA SER A 165 -11.86 -14.76 15.74
C SER A 165 -10.43 -15.11 15.26
N LEU A 166 -9.55 -15.44 16.21
CA LEU A 166 -8.19 -15.84 15.88
C LEU A 166 -8.15 -17.12 15.03
N GLU A 167 -9.11 -18.03 15.25
CA GLU A 167 -9.25 -19.28 14.52
C GLU A 167 -9.62 -19.03 13.06
N GLU A 168 -10.66 -18.24 12.80
CA GLU A 168 -11.07 -17.85 11.44
C GLU A 168 -9.93 -17.13 10.69
N ALA A 169 -9.23 -16.22 11.36
CA ALA A 169 -8.10 -15.53 10.75
C ALA A 169 -6.92 -16.47 10.44
N ALA A 170 -6.68 -17.47 11.28
CA ALA A 170 -5.66 -18.49 11.04
C ALA A 170 -6.03 -19.38 9.85
N ASP A 171 -7.27 -19.83 9.77
CA ASP A 171 -7.77 -20.62 8.64
C ASP A 171 -7.70 -19.86 7.32
N LEU A 172 -8.07 -18.57 7.33
CA LEU A 172 -7.93 -17.69 6.18
C LEU A 172 -6.47 -17.54 5.75
N TYR A 173 -5.58 -17.31 6.71
CA TYR A 173 -4.15 -17.18 6.45
C TYR A 173 -3.56 -18.46 5.82
N VAL A 174 -3.91 -19.62 6.36
CA VAL A 174 -3.48 -20.93 5.85
C VAL A 174 -4.07 -21.20 4.47
N SER A 175 -5.36 -20.91 4.27
CA SER A 175 -6.03 -21.10 2.98
C SER A 175 -5.41 -20.22 1.89
N PHE A 176 -5.12 -18.95 2.20
CA PHE A 176 -4.45 -18.03 1.28
C PHE A 176 -3.05 -18.54 0.90
N LYS A 177 -2.24 -18.94 1.88
CA LYS A 177 -0.91 -19.49 1.62
C LYS A 177 -0.94 -20.77 0.81
N ARG A 178 -1.89 -21.67 1.10
CA ARG A 178 -2.06 -22.92 0.35
C ARG A 178 -2.45 -22.65 -1.10
N LYS A 179 -3.31 -21.65 -1.34
CA LYS A 179 -3.72 -21.27 -2.69
C LYS A 179 -2.56 -20.64 -3.49
N TYR A 180 -1.78 -19.78 -2.85
CA TYR A 180 -0.65 -19.08 -3.48
C TYR A 180 0.69 -19.60 -2.96
N ALA A 181 0.92 -20.91 -3.07
CA ALA A 181 2.06 -21.59 -2.47
C ALA A 181 3.41 -21.16 -3.07
N ASP A 182 3.43 -20.73 -4.34
CA ASP A 182 4.64 -20.27 -5.02
C ASP A 182 5.11 -18.92 -4.45
N ILE A 183 4.20 -18.10 -3.93
CA ILE A 183 4.55 -16.87 -3.21
C ILE A 183 5.38 -17.19 -1.96
N GLU A 184 4.97 -18.18 -1.17
CA GLU A 184 5.71 -18.58 0.03
C GLU A 184 7.08 -19.16 -0.32
N THR A 185 7.14 -19.98 -1.38
CA THR A 185 8.39 -20.52 -1.91
C THR A 185 9.35 -19.40 -2.32
N PHE A 186 8.85 -18.38 -3.03
CA PHE A 186 9.62 -17.19 -3.39
C PHE A 186 10.12 -16.43 -2.16
N CYS A 187 9.25 -16.20 -1.17
CA CYS A 187 9.62 -15.49 0.06
C CYS A 187 10.72 -16.23 0.83
N ASN A 188 10.60 -17.55 0.96
CA ASN A 188 11.59 -18.38 1.63
C ASN A 188 12.95 -18.35 0.91
N ARG A 189 12.94 -18.41 -0.44
CA ARG A 189 14.14 -18.25 -1.25
C ARG A 189 14.82 -16.91 -1.03
N VAL A 190 14.06 -15.81 -1.06
CA VAL A 190 14.56 -14.46 -0.82
C VAL A 190 15.20 -14.33 0.57
N VAL A 191 14.56 -14.90 1.60
CA VAL A 191 15.09 -14.89 2.97
C VAL A 191 16.39 -15.69 3.05
N ALA A 192 16.46 -16.85 2.41
CA ALA A 192 17.67 -17.66 2.36
C ALA A 192 18.82 -16.94 1.65
N GLU A 193 18.57 -16.37 0.46
CA GLU A 193 19.54 -15.57 -0.29
C GLU A 193 20.05 -14.36 0.52
N CYS A 194 19.15 -13.69 1.24
CA CYS A 194 19.52 -12.54 2.07
C CYS A 194 20.35 -12.95 3.30
N ARG A 195 20.04 -14.09 3.94
CA ARG A 195 20.85 -14.62 5.06
C ARG A 195 22.27 -14.96 4.62
N GLN A 196 22.42 -15.47 3.41
CA GLN A 196 23.71 -15.82 2.83
C GLN A 196 24.52 -14.59 2.42
N ASN A 197 23.88 -13.60 1.78
CA ASN A 197 24.56 -12.47 1.16
C ASN A 197 24.60 -11.18 2.02
N GLY A 198 23.77 -11.10 3.07
CA GLY A 198 23.60 -9.90 3.90
C GLY A 198 22.79 -8.78 3.23
N TYR A 199 22.21 -9.02 2.06
CA TYR A 199 21.41 -8.03 1.33
C TYR A 199 20.30 -8.66 0.49
N VAL A 200 19.28 -7.85 0.18
CA VAL A 200 18.28 -8.12 -0.86
C VAL A 200 18.58 -7.31 -2.12
N ARG A 201 18.19 -7.79 -3.30
CA ARG A 201 18.45 -7.16 -4.60
C ARG A 201 17.18 -7.01 -5.42
N THR A 202 16.89 -5.82 -5.95
CA THR A 202 15.73 -5.58 -6.82
C THR A 202 15.96 -6.12 -8.25
N LEU A 203 14.90 -6.16 -9.07
CA LEU A 203 14.99 -6.56 -10.49
C LEU A 203 16.10 -5.82 -11.25
N CYS A 204 16.20 -4.50 -11.04
CA CYS A 204 17.21 -3.65 -11.68
C CYS A 204 18.61 -3.73 -11.04
N GLY A 205 18.81 -4.59 -10.03
CA GLY A 205 20.12 -4.80 -9.42
C GLY A 205 20.46 -3.92 -8.22
N ARG A 206 19.58 -3.00 -7.80
CA ARG A 206 19.77 -2.20 -6.58
C ARG A 206 19.79 -3.12 -5.35
N ARG A 207 20.78 -2.93 -4.48
CA ARG A 207 20.93 -3.73 -3.25
C ARG A 207 20.48 -2.95 -2.02
N ARG A 208 19.87 -3.64 -1.07
CA ARG A 208 19.66 -3.12 0.28
C ARG A 208 20.23 -4.12 1.30
N TYR A 209 21.23 -3.66 2.04
CA TYR A 209 21.86 -4.41 3.11
C TYR A 209 20.94 -4.50 4.33
N ILE A 210 20.94 -5.66 4.98
CA ILE A 210 20.13 -5.95 6.17
C ILE A 210 21.10 -6.40 7.26
N GLU A 211 21.43 -5.47 8.17
CA GLU A 211 22.47 -5.66 9.20
C GLU A 211 22.12 -6.80 10.18
N ASP A 212 20.86 -6.95 10.54
CA ASP A 212 20.43 -7.87 11.60
C ASP A 212 19.83 -9.19 11.11
N ILE A 213 20.00 -9.58 9.84
CA ILE A 213 19.29 -10.75 9.29
C ILE A 213 19.64 -12.08 9.97
N ASN A 214 20.84 -12.16 10.54
CA ASN A 214 21.34 -13.33 11.28
C ASN A 214 21.25 -13.16 12.81
N ALA A 215 20.61 -12.09 13.29
CA ALA A 215 20.42 -11.90 14.72
C ALA A 215 19.61 -13.06 15.33
N SER A 216 20.02 -13.49 16.53
CA SER A 216 19.43 -14.64 17.22
C SER A 216 18.01 -14.37 17.74
N ASP A 217 17.61 -13.10 17.90
CA ASP A 217 16.32 -12.68 18.44
C ASP A 217 15.13 -13.01 17.51
N ASN A 218 14.17 -13.77 18.04
CA ASN A 218 12.96 -14.16 17.34
C ASN A 218 12.01 -12.98 17.02
N LYS A 219 12.03 -11.88 17.80
CA LYS A 219 11.27 -10.66 17.48
C LYS A 219 11.85 -9.94 16.27
N ALA A 220 13.18 -9.95 16.14
CA ALA A 220 13.87 -9.43 14.97
C ALA A 220 13.50 -10.28 13.74
N LYS A 221 13.55 -11.63 13.84
CA LYS A 221 13.16 -12.59 12.78
C LYS A 221 11.77 -12.37 12.17
N GLY A 222 10.76 -12.07 12.99
CA GLY A 222 9.39 -11.81 12.51
C GLY A 222 9.23 -10.48 11.77
N LYS A 223 9.93 -9.41 12.20
CA LYS A 223 9.94 -8.12 11.48
C LYS A 223 10.72 -8.20 10.16
N PHE A 224 11.68 -9.12 10.06
CA PHE A 224 12.49 -9.32 8.86
C PHE A 224 11.66 -9.79 7.66
N THR A 225 10.91 -10.89 7.76
CA THR A 225 10.12 -11.45 6.64
C THR A 225 9.16 -10.43 6.00
N THR A 226 8.46 -9.65 6.82
CA THR A 226 7.54 -8.57 6.45
C THR A 226 8.22 -7.43 5.68
N THR A 227 9.40 -7.00 6.13
CA THR A 227 10.11 -5.84 5.59
C THR A 227 10.76 -6.16 4.23
N HIS A 228 11.20 -7.40 4.01
CA HIS A 228 11.94 -7.81 2.80
C HIS A 228 11.07 -7.91 1.55
N ILE A 229 9.86 -8.45 1.67
CA ILE A 229 8.91 -8.51 0.54
C ILE A 229 8.55 -7.10 0.09
N SER A 230 8.34 -6.18 1.04
CA SER A 230 8.11 -4.77 0.75
C SER A 230 9.26 -4.15 -0.03
N ILE A 231 10.51 -4.38 0.35
CA ILE A 231 11.66 -3.83 -0.38
C ILE A 231 11.73 -4.33 -1.83
N PHE A 232 11.48 -5.62 -2.05
CA PHE A 232 11.48 -6.20 -3.40
C PHE A 232 10.36 -5.63 -4.25
N LEU A 233 9.12 -5.68 -3.76
CA LEU A 233 7.96 -5.24 -4.51
C LEU A 233 7.97 -3.74 -4.74
N GLN A 234 8.46 -2.95 -3.79
CA GLN A 234 8.42 -1.50 -3.87
C GLN A 234 9.65 -0.90 -4.54
N GLY A 235 10.79 -1.60 -4.51
CA GLY A 235 12.04 -1.16 -5.13
C GLY A 235 12.33 -1.75 -6.51
N ALA A 236 11.52 -2.71 -6.96
CA ALA A 236 11.46 -3.16 -8.35
C ALA A 236 10.60 -2.25 -9.22
N LEU A 237 9.84 -1.34 -8.60
CA LEU A 237 9.06 -0.31 -9.29
C LEU A 237 9.97 0.90 -9.56
N PRO A 238 9.91 1.48 -10.77
CA PRO A 238 10.63 2.71 -11.10
C PRO A 238 10.20 3.90 -10.22
#